data_AF-A0A3B9IPV2-F1
#
_entry.id   AF-A0A3B9IPV2-F1
#
_cell.length_a   1.000
_cell.length_b   1.000
_cell.length_c   1.000
_cell.angle_alpha   90.00
_cell.angle_beta   90.00
_cell.angle_gamma   90.00
#
_symmetry.space_group_name_H-M   'P 1'
#
loop_
_entity.id
_entity.type
_entity.pdbx_description
1 polymer ?
#
loop_
_entity_poly.entity_id
_entity_poly.type
_entity_poly.pdbx_seq_one_letter_code
_entity_poly.pdbx_strand_id
1 'polypeptide(L)'
;MKGKVIGFDSRTGTGAIEGEDGLRYEFSGTEWRSVIRPESGVPVDFHPEGQMAQAIFPVQAPAAARVGDGFSWWAFYFSFRGRTTRKPYWLYLILPVFVISILLTLLDVGLGTYNAETGAGCSADCSLWPQSGPASRSAP
;
A
#
# COMPACT_ATOMS: atom_id res chain seq x y z
N MET A 1 -16.98 27.41 0.08
CA MET A 1 -16.07 27.94 -0.95
C MET A 1 -14.87 27.03 -0.98
N LYS A 2 -14.28 26.80 -2.15
CA LYS A 2 -13.12 25.91 -2.26
C LYS A 2 -11.84 26.73 -2.22
N GLY A 3 -10.80 26.10 -1.68
CA GLY A 3 -9.46 26.67 -1.66
C GLY A 3 -8.42 25.62 -1.33
N LYS A 4 -7.22 26.10 -1.05
CA LYS A 4 -6.04 25.29 -0.78
C LYS A 4 -5.28 25.87 0.40
N VAL A 5 -4.89 25.03 1.34
CA VAL A 5 -4.02 25.45 2.45
C VAL A 5 -2.66 25.82 1.89
N ILE A 6 -2.19 27.04 2.15
CA ILE A 6 -0.87 27.51 1.72
C ILE A 6 0.16 27.37 2.84
N GLY A 7 -0.27 27.46 4.10
CA GLY A 7 0.62 27.29 5.25
C GLY A 7 -0.14 27.23 6.56
N PHE A 8 0.48 26.60 7.55
CA PHE A 8 -0.02 26.51 8.92
C PHE A 8 1.17 26.57 9.88
N ASP A 9 1.18 27.55 10.78
CA ASP A 9 2.14 27.64 11.87
C ASP A 9 1.55 26.95 13.11
N SER A 10 2.11 25.80 13.47
CA SER A 10 1.66 25.05 14.64
C SER A 10 2.03 25.67 15.98
N ARG A 11 2.94 26.64 16.01
CA ARG A 11 3.32 27.36 17.24
C ARG A 11 2.24 28.39 17.60
N THR A 12 1.73 29.11 16.61
CA THR A 12 0.63 30.07 16.79
C THR A 12 -0.75 29.43 16.66
N GLY A 13 -0.82 28.24 16.05
CA GLY A 13 -2.08 27.55 15.77
C GLY A 13 -2.89 28.25 14.67
N THR A 14 -2.24 29.06 13.83
CA THR A 14 -2.89 29.82 12.76
C THR A 14 -2.36 29.39 11.40
N GLY A 15 -3.19 29.50 10.38
CA GLY A 15 -2.83 29.20 9.01
C GLY A 15 -3.49 30.12 8.01
N ALA A 16 -3.16 29.92 6.74
CA ALA A 16 -3.75 30.64 5.64
C ALA A 16 -4.19 29.68 4.53
N ILE A 17 -5.32 30.02 3.91
CA ILE A 17 -5.93 29.34 2.77
C ILE A 17 -5.97 30.32 1.62
N GLU A 18 -5.59 29.84 0.44
CA GLU A 18 -5.81 30.52 -0.83
C GLU A 18 -7.14 30.02 -1.40
N GLY A 19 -8.10 30.92 -1.53
CA GLY A 19 -9.39 30.63 -2.14
C GLY A 19 -9.25 30.47 -3.66
N GLU A 20 -10.23 29.81 -4.27
CA GLU A 20 -10.34 29.70 -5.73
C GLU A 20 -10.56 31.05 -6.42
N ASP A 21 -11.01 32.05 -5.66
CA ASP A 21 -11.12 33.45 -6.03
C ASP A 21 -9.76 34.20 -6.08
N GLY A 22 -8.67 33.55 -5.66
CA GLY A 22 -7.34 34.15 -5.56
C GLY A 22 -7.12 35.03 -4.33
N LEU A 23 -8.10 35.08 -3.41
CA LEU A 23 -7.97 35.81 -2.15
C LEU A 23 -7.36 34.90 -1.06
N ARG A 24 -6.72 35.53 -0.08
CA ARG A 24 -6.17 34.83 1.09
C ARG A 24 -7.10 34.99 2.28
N TYR A 25 -7.38 33.85 2.90
CA TYR A 25 -8.21 33.75 4.10
C TYR A 25 -7.38 33.16 5.23
N GLU A 26 -7.32 33.85 6.36
CA GLU A 26 -6.65 33.35 7.57
C GLU A 26 -7.58 32.40 8.32
N PHE A 27 -7.01 31.43 9.03
CA PHE A 27 -7.79 30.54 9.87
C PHE A 27 -7.08 30.16 11.16
N SER A 28 -7.88 29.89 12.18
CA SER A 28 -7.41 29.27 13.41
C SER A 28 -7.52 27.75 13.31
N GLY A 29 -6.57 27.03 13.90
CA GLY A 29 -6.61 25.58 14.03
C GLY A 29 -7.87 25.06 14.75
N THR A 30 -8.59 25.91 15.47
CA THR A 30 -9.90 25.58 16.08
C THR A 30 -11.02 25.42 15.07
N GLU A 31 -10.92 26.08 13.91
CA GLU A 31 -11.89 25.98 12.81
C GLU A 31 -11.68 24.75 11.94
N TRP A 32 -10.57 24.04 12.15
CA TRP A 32 -10.20 22.87 11.39
C TRP A 32 -11.02 21.64 11.80
N ARG A 33 -11.83 21.13 10.87
CA ARG A 33 -12.77 20.01 11.09
C ARG A 33 -12.19 18.68 10.61
N SER A 34 -10.95 18.38 10.99
CA SER A 34 -10.31 17.09 10.71
C SER A 34 -9.27 16.72 11.76
N VAL A 35 -9.02 15.42 11.89
CA VAL A 35 -8.00 14.87 12.78
C VAL A 35 -6.59 15.05 12.21
N ILE A 36 -6.47 15.19 10.89
CA ILE A 36 -5.18 15.32 10.21
C ILE A 36 -4.76 16.77 10.26
N ARG A 37 -3.51 17.04 10.65
CA ARG A 37 -2.95 18.39 10.73
C ARG A 37 -3.12 19.14 9.39
N PRO A 38 -3.39 20.47 9.41
CA PRO A 38 -3.39 21.25 8.18
C PRO A 38 -1.99 21.22 7.56
N GLU A 39 -1.90 20.72 6.33
CA GLU A 39 -0.67 20.68 5.54
C GLU A 39 -0.80 21.62 4.34
N SER A 40 0.31 22.26 3.98
CA SER A 40 0.37 23.03 2.74
C SER A 40 0.11 22.11 1.54
N GLY A 41 -0.74 22.54 0.62
CA GLY A 41 -1.10 21.73 -0.54
C GLY A 41 -2.51 21.14 -0.48
N VAL A 42 -3.12 21.04 0.70
CA VAL A 42 -4.39 20.32 0.88
C VAL A 42 -5.56 21.14 0.34
N PRO A 43 -6.35 20.60 -0.61
CA PRO A 43 -7.60 21.23 -1.01
C PRO A 43 -8.61 21.14 0.14
N VAL A 44 -9.32 22.24 0.39
CA VAL A 44 -10.27 22.40 1.49
C VAL A 44 -11.56 23.04 0.96
N ASP A 45 -12.67 22.69 1.61
CA ASP A 45 -13.91 23.47 1.54
C ASP A 45 -14.03 24.24 2.85
N PHE A 46 -14.33 25.53 2.77
CA PHE A 46 -14.42 26.41 3.93
C PHE A 46 -15.51 27.45 3.74
N HIS A 47 -15.99 28.02 4.84
CA HIS A 47 -16.91 29.15 4.83
C HIS A 47 -16.14 30.46 5.01
N PRO A 48 -16.18 31.40 4.04
CA PRO A 48 -15.52 32.69 4.19
C PRO A 48 -16.38 33.62 5.07
N GLU A 49 -15.76 34.22 6.08
CA GLU A 49 -16.33 35.31 6.87
C GLU A 49 -15.34 36.49 6.86
N GLY A 50 -15.53 37.42 5.92
CA GLY A 50 -14.57 38.50 5.68
C GLY A 50 -13.22 37.98 5.20
N GLN A 51 -12.16 38.17 5.99
CA GLN A 51 -10.82 37.65 5.72
C GLN A 51 -10.49 36.36 6.50
N MET A 52 -11.47 35.79 7.19
CA MET A 52 -11.32 34.58 7.99
C MET A 52 -12.02 33.40 7.32
N ALA A 53 -11.43 32.21 7.42
CA ALA A 53 -12.05 30.95 7.01
C ALA A 53 -12.53 30.17 8.24
N GLN A 54 -13.81 29.84 8.25
CA GLN A 54 -14.47 29.05 9.29
C GLN A 54 -14.93 27.69 8.76
N ALA A 55 -15.17 26.75 9.68
CA ALA A 55 -15.67 25.42 9.37
C ALA A 55 -14.91 24.75 8.21
N ILE A 56 -13.60 24.56 8.39
CA ILE A 56 -12.69 24.12 7.33
C ILE A 56 -12.70 22.60 7.25
N PHE A 57 -13.12 22.07 6.12
CA PHE A 57 -13.15 20.65 5.84
C PHE A 57 -12.08 20.31 4.78
N PRO A 58 -11.06 19.51 5.11
CA PRO A 58 -10.13 19.03 4.09
C PRO A 58 -10.84 18.09 3.14
N VAL A 59 -10.77 18.42 1.85
CA VAL A 59 -11.20 17.57 0.75
C VAL A 59 -10.06 16.57 0.50
N GLN A 60 -9.80 15.72 1.49
CA GLN A 60 -8.87 14.62 1.28
C GLN A 60 -9.51 13.59 0.35
N ALA A 61 -8.89 13.38 -0.82
CA ALA A 61 -8.94 12.08 -1.45
C ALA A 61 -8.47 11.03 -0.42
N PRO A 62 -9.12 9.86 -0.33
CA PRO A 62 -8.84 8.89 0.72
C PRO A 62 -7.34 8.62 0.82
N ALA A 63 -6.82 8.58 2.05
CA ALA A 63 -5.41 8.40 2.42
C ALA A 63 -4.70 7.20 1.74
N ALA A 64 -5.45 6.32 1.06
CA ALA A 64 -4.93 5.32 0.15
C ALA A 64 -4.12 5.87 -1.04
N ALA A 65 -4.17 7.18 -1.32
CA ALA A 65 -3.42 7.81 -2.41
C ALA A 65 -2.17 8.59 -1.97
N ARG A 66 -1.82 8.62 -0.66
CA ARG A 66 -0.52 9.16 -0.21
C ARG A 66 0.55 8.08 -0.17
N VAL A 67 0.72 7.41 -1.30
CA VAL A 67 1.92 6.64 -1.62
C VAL A 67 2.86 7.60 -2.36
N GLY A 68 3.46 8.56 -1.64
CA GLY A 68 4.82 8.97 -1.94
C GLY A 68 5.67 8.03 -1.06
N ASP A 69 6.39 7.06 -1.58
CA ASP A 69 7.33 7.14 -2.70
C ASP A 69 7.32 5.83 -3.50
N GLY A 70 7.01 5.91 -4.79
CA GLY A 70 7.10 4.76 -5.71
C GLY A 70 5.92 3.78 -5.65
N PHE A 71 5.87 2.88 -6.65
CA PHE A 71 4.86 1.83 -6.73
C PHE A 71 4.90 0.96 -5.46
N SER A 72 3.86 1.05 -4.63
CA SER A 72 3.76 0.27 -3.40
C SER A 72 3.40 -1.18 -3.72
N TRP A 73 4.41 -2.02 -3.95
CA TRP A 73 4.26 -3.47 -4.09
C TRP A 73 3.43 -4.07 -2.95
N TRP A 74 3.66 -3.60 -1.72
CA TRP A 74 2.91 -4.03 -0.56
C TRP A 74 1.43 -3.66 -0.62
N ALA A 75 1.08 -2.42 -0.99
CA ALA A 75 -0.32 -2.04 -1.10
C ALA A 75 -0.99 -2.72 -2.30
N PHE A 76 -0.28 -2.97 -3.40
CA PHE A 76 -0.81 -3.71 -4.55
C PHE A 76 -1.23 -5.13 -4.17
N TYR A 77 -0.41 -5.84 -3.39
CA TYR A 77 -0.72 -7.21 -2.97
C TYR A 77 -1.64 -7.29 -1.73
N PHE A 78 -1.53 -6.37 -0.77
CA PHE A 78 -2.25 -6.45 0.52
C PHE A 78 -3.43 -5.49 0.71
N SER A 79 -3.71 -4.58 -0.24
CA SER A 79 -4.88 -3.70 -0.12
C SER A 79 -6.17 -4.39 -0.56
N PHE A 80 -6.85 -5.05 0.38
CA PHE A 80 -8.21 -5.58 0.19
C PHE A 80 -9.30 -4.50 0.25
N ARG A 81 -9.04 -3.29 -0.27
CA ARG A 81 -9.98 -2.16 -0.17
C ARG A 81 -10.99 -2.21 -1.33
N GLY A 82 -12.07 -2.97 -1.13
CA GLY A 82 -13.42 -2.64 -1.63
C GLY A 82 -13.74 -2.75 -3.12
N ARG A 83 -12.87 -3.26 -4.01
CA ARG A 83 -13.25 -3.58 -5.41
C ARG A 83 -13.61 -5.06 -5.58
N THR A 84 -14.71 -5.43 -4.95
CA THR A 84 -15.29 -6.76 -4.97
C THR A 84 -15.82 -7.11 -6.36
N THR A 85 -15.08 -7.88 -7.14
CA THR A 85 -15.67 -8.67 -8.24
C THR A 85 -15.14 -10.10 -8.21
N ARG A 86 -15.23 -10.78 -7.06
CA ARG A 86 -15.34 -12.25 -6.79
C ARG A 86 -14.53 -13.29 -7.62
N LYS A 87 -13.78 -12.90 -8.64
CA LYS A 87 -13.17 -13.73 -9.68
C LYS A 87 -11.66 -13.50 -9.89
N PRO A 88 -11.04 -12.33 -9.57
CA PRO A 88 -9.62 -12.15 -9.88
C PRO A 88 -8.66 -12.71 -8.81
N TYR A 89 -9.14 -13.19 -7.65
CA TYR A 89 -8.25 -13.63 -6.57
C TYR A 89 -7.32 -14.79 -6.96
N TRP A 90 -7.81 -15.72 -7.78
CA TRP A 90 -6.98 -16.83 -8.28
C TRP A 90 -5.82 -16.32 -9.14
N LEU A 91 -6.02 -15.25 -9.92
CA LEU A 91 -4.95 -14.63 -10.72
C LEU A 91 -3.97 -13.84 -9.85
N TYR A 92 -4.45 -13.13 -8.82
CA TYR A 92 -3.59 -12.46 -7.84
C TYR A 92 -2.75 -13.44 -7.02
N LEU A 93 -3.23 -14.67 -6.79
CA LEU A 93 -2.51 -15.67 -6.00
C LEU A 93 -1.60 -16.54 -6.89
N ILE A 94 -2.04 -16.96 -8.06
CA ILE A 94 -1.28 -17.88 -8.92
C ILE A 94 -0.21 -17.18 -9.73
N LEU A 95 -0.47 -15.98 -10.25
CA LEU A 95 0.53 -15.29 -11.05
C LEU A 95 1.85 -15.08 -10.29
N PRO A 96 1.88 -14.60 -9.03
CA PRO A 96 3.14 -14.49 -8.30
C PRO A 96 3.75 -15.85 -7.96
N VAL A 97 2.94 -16.85 -7.59
CA VAL A 97 3.44 -18.21 -7.31
C VAL A 97 4.10 -18.83 -8.55
N PHE A 98 3.51 -18.64 -9.72
CA PHE A 98 4.04 -19.12 -10.99
C PHE A 98 5.38 -18.44 -11.35
N VAL A 99 5.46 -17.11 -11.21
CA VAL A 99 6.70 -16.36 -11.44
C VAL A 99 7.79 -16.79 -10.45
N ILE A 100 7.46 -16.94 -9.16
CA ILE A 100 8.39 -17.42 -8.15
C ILE A 100 8.87 -18.85 -8.47
N SER A 101 7.97 -19.74 -8.89
CA SER A 101 8.32 -21.09 -9.31
C SER A 101 9.32 -21.09 -10.46
N ILE A 102 9.10 -20.27 -11.50
CA ILE A 102 10.03 -20.15 -12.63
C ILE A 102 11.40 -19.68 -12.14
N LEU A 103 11.44 -18.67 -11.28
CA LEU A 103 12.71 -18.14 -10.76
C LEU A 103 13.45 -19.17 -9.90
N LEU A 104 12.74 -19.93 -9.07
CA LEU A 104 13.32 -21.03 -8.28
C LEU A 104 13.88 -22.13 -9.19
N THR A 105 13.16 -22.51 -10.24
CA THR A 105 13.65 -23.50 -11.21
C THR A 105 14.90 -23.00 -11.93
N LEU A 106 14.94 -21.73 -12.36
CA LEU A 106 16.13 -21.15 -13.00
C LEU A 106 17.32 -21.09 -12.04
N LEU A 107 17.07 -20.83 -10.76
CA LEU A 107 18.08 -20.86 -9.72
C LEU A 107 18.63 -22.28 -9.54
N ASP A 108 17.77 -23.29 -9.48
CA ASP A 108 18.16 -24.71 -9.38
C ASP A 108 18.93 -25.20 -10.63
N VAL A 109 18.58 -24.72 -11.82
CA VAL A 109 19.34 -24.98 -13.05
C VAL A 109 20.73 -24.35 -12.96
N GLY A 110 20.84 -23.12 -12.48
CA GLY A 110 22.13 -22.44 -12.31
C GLY A 110 23.03 -23.08 -11.23
N LEU A 111 22.43 -23.68 -10.21
CA LEU A 111 23.12 -24.40 -9.14
C LEU A 111 23.40 -25.88 -9.48
N GLY A 112 22.88 -26.38 -10.60
CA GLY A 112 23.02 -27.78 -11.01
C GLY A 112 22.20 -28.77 -10.18
N THR A 113 21.24 -28.28 -9.39
CA THR A 113 20.30 -29.06 -8.54
C THR A 113 18.99 -29.38 -9.26
N TYR A 114 18.91 -29.09 -10.56
CA TYR A 114 17.73 -29.33 -11.38
C TYR A 114 17.61 -30.80 -11.80
N ASN A 115 16.44 -31.40 -11.54
CA ASN A 115 16.10 -32.71 -12.07
C ASN A 115 15.15 -32.59 -13.27
N ALA A 116 15.62 -33.00 -14.45
CA ALA A 116 14.86 -32.94 -15.69
C ALA A 116 13.69 -33.94 -15.75
N GLU A 117 13.71 -34.98 -14.92
CA GLU A 117 12.66 -36.00 -14.90
C GLU A 117 11.41 -35.53 -14.16
N THR A 118 11.57 -34.74 -13.10
CA THR A 118 10.46 -34.18 -12.30
C THR A 118 10.13 -32.74 -12.69
N GLY A 119 11.01 -32.06 -13.41
CA GLY A 119 10.85 -30.65 -13.79
C GLY A 119 11.01 -29.67 -12.62
N ALA A 120 11.51 -30.14 -11.47
CA ALA A 120 11.70 -29.38 -10.25
C ALA A 120 13.15 -29.50 -9.74
N GLY A 121 13.62 -28.51 -9.00
CA GLY A 121 14.86 -28.61 -8.24
C GLY A 121 14.61 -28.88 -6.77
N CYS A 122 15.67 -29.23 -6.04
CA CYS A 122 15.58 -29.62 -4.62
C CYS A 122 14.91 -28.58 -3.71
N SER A 123 14.84 -27.31 -4.11
CA SER A 123 14.15 -26.25 -3.37
C SER A 123 12.62 -26.37 -3.41
N ALA A 124 12.06 -26.98 -4.45
CA ALA A 124 10.62 -27.16 -4.65
C ALA A 124 10.14 -28.59 -4.29
N ASP A 125 11.05 -29.56 -4.30
CA ASP A 125 10.73 -30.97 -4.04
C ASP A 125 10.87 -31.30 -2.54
N CYS A 126 9.80 -31.10 -1.79
CA CYS A 126 9.68 -31.47 -0.36
C CYS A 126 9.50 -33.00 -0.21
N SER A 127 10.37 -33.80 -0.82
CA SER A 127 10.31 -35.27 -0.83
C SER A 127 11.48 -35.96 -0.10
N LEU A 128 12.34 -35.18 0.57
CA LEU A 128 13.43 -35.68 1.42
C LEU A 128 13.12 -35.68 2.93
N TRP A 129 11.84 -35.67 3.34
CA TRP A 129 11.50 -36.20 4.66
C TRP A 129 11.82 -37.71 4.65
N PRO A 130 12.64 -38.22 5.57
CA PRO A 130 13.09 -39.61 5.52
C PRO A 130 11.89 -40.53 5.74
N GLN A 131 11.47 -41.24 4.70
CA GLN A 131 10.60 -42.41 4.86
C GLN A 131 11.43 -43.48 5.57
N SER A 132 11.27 -43.58 6.89
CA SER A 132 11.75 -44.72 7.67
C SER A 132 10.98 -45.98 7.25
N GLY A 133 11.47 -46.68 6.22
CA GLY A 133 11.01 -48.02 5.84
C GLY A 133 11.48 -49.09 6.85
N PRO A 134 10.72 -50.19 7.04
CA PRO A 134 10.92 -51.12 8.14
C PRO A 134 12.19 -51.96 7.95
N ALA A 135 13.01 -52.02 9.00
CA ALA A 135 14.21 -52.85 9.08
C ALA A 135 13.81 -54.35 9.04
N SER A 136 13.96 -54.99 7.89
CA SER A 136 14.07 -56.44 7.80
C SER A 136 15.55 -56.81 7.77
N ARG A 137 16.03 -57.46 8.83
CA ARG A 137 17.33 -58.17 8.80
C ARG A 137 17.26 -59.43 9.66
N SER A 138 17.01 -60.53 8.96
CA SER A 138 17.50 -61.91 9.12
C SER A 138 18.09 -62.33 10.48
N ALA A 139 17.48 -63.38 11.04
CA ALA A 139 18.03 -64.28 12.06
C ALA A 139 19.26 -65.07 11.53
N PRO A 140 20.17 -65.53 12.42
CA PRO A 140 21.05 -66.66 12.17
C PRO A 140 20.35 -68.01 12.34
#